data_AF-A0A7Z9FXH4-F1
#
_entry.id   AF-A0A7Z9FXH4-F1
#
_cell.length_a   1.000
_cell.length_b   1.000
_cell.length_c   1.000
_cell.angle_alpha   90.00
_cell.angle_beta   90.00
_cell.angle_gamma   90.00
#
_symmetry.space_group_name_H-M   'P 1'
#
loop_
_entity.id
_entity.type
_entity.pdbx_description
1 polymer ?
#
loop_
_entity_poly.entity_id
_entity_poly.type
_entity_poly.pdbx_seq_one_letter_code
_entity_poly.pdbx_strand_id
1 'polypeptide(L)'
;MELDVYLYRGHLGQTVIPVPLALAEAFNLDGKAILTAQVAANELAGRLGAAITSELLHGHQRSYLQRFAAAICAAKLPSLNQECFAEALAIAMTQPKYPLHVGEFSSDTKVLSAASSVVEGTRSAFLASEGMTGTRNILEHQGGFYRQFTLHRNTPQPFLQLGEAWVTETLAFKRYSACAYAQGAIDCIRVLSHENTFEISEIKKIEIFTMITALVMEHLAIPHKAYLHQ
;
A
#
# COMPACT_ATOMS: atom_id res chain seq x y z
N MET A 1 -1.95 12.76 8.24
CA MET A 1 -3.43 12.76 8.32
C MET A 1 -4.06 11.39 8.07
N GLU A 2 -3.37 10.36 7.55
CA GLU A 2 -3.98 9.02 7.35
C GLU A 2 -5.32 9.06 6.58
N LEU A 3 -5.51 10.01 5.66
CA LEU A 3 -6.73 10.18 4.85
C LEU A 3 -6.56 9.68 3.41
N ASP A 4 -5.47 8.95 3.16
CA ASP A 4 -5.19 8.34 1.88
C ASP A 4 -6.22 7.25 1.54
N VAL A 5 -6.49 7.11 0.24
CA VAL A 5 -7.31 5.99 -0.28
C VAL A 5 -6.57 4.68 -0.11
N TYR A 6 -7.34 3.63 0.12
CA TYR A 6 -6.84 2.27 0.24
C TYR A 6 -7.68 1.33 -0.61
N LEU A 7 -7.16 0.15 -0.87
CA LEU A 7 -7.87 -0.97 -1.49
C LEU A 7 -7.62 -2.22 -0.66
N TYR A 8 -8.18 -3.35 -1.06
CA TYR A 8 -8.01 -4.61 -0.35
C TYR A 8 -6.53 -4.93 -0.10
N ARG A 9 -6.12 -4.85 1.17
CA ARG A 9 -4.73 -5.04 1.66
C ARG A 9 -3.67 -4.15 0.96
N GLY A 10 -4.03 -2.94 0.55
CA GLY A 10 -3.08 -2.00 -0.06
C GLY A 10 -3.38 -0.52 0.23
N HIS A 11 -2.36 0.24 0.62
CA HIS A 11 -2.42 1.70 0.81
C HIS A 11 -1.62 2.40 -0.28
N LEU A 12 -2.18 2.50 -1.47
CA LEU A 12 -1.43 2.91 -2.67
C LEU A 12 -1.71 4.34 -3.12
N GLY A 13 -2.70 5.03 -2.53
CA GLY A 13 -3.11 6.38 -2.95
C GLY A 13 -1.97 7.39 -3.02
N GLN A 14 -1.06 7.33 -2.06
CA GLN A 14 0.15 8.16 -1.98
C GLN A 14 1.17 7.92 -3.11
N THR A 15 1.00 6.87 -3.91
CA THR A 15 1.83 6.56 -5.09
C THR A 15 1.04 6.72 -6.37
N VAL A 16 -0.10 6.02 -6.48
CA VAL A 16 -0.85 5.89 -7.73
C VAL A 16 -1.47 7.21 -8.16
N ILE A 17 -1.68 8.16 -7.24
CA ILE A 17 -2.17 9.49 -7.60
C ILE A 17 -1.01 10.41 -8.04
N PRO A 18 0.00 10.70 -7.20
CA PRO A 18 1.01 11.70 -7.54
C PRO A 18 1.98 11.26 -8.64
N VAL A 19 2.36 9.98 -8.75
CA VAL A 19 3.32 9.56 -9.79
C VAL A 19 2.77 9.76 -11.18
N PRO A 20 1.56 9.27 -11.52
CA PRO A 20 1.01 9.50 -12.84
C PRO A 20 0.75 10.95 -13.16
N LEU A 21 0.32 11.76 -12.19
CA LEU A 21 0.14 13.20 -12.38
C LEU A 21 1.46 13.89 -12.72
N ALA A 22 2.51 13.65 -11.92
CA ALA A 22 3.82 14.27 -12.13
C ALA A 22 4.45 13.86 -13.48
N LEU A 23 4.36 12.57 -13.84
CA LEU A 23 4.90 12.09 -15.10
C LEU A 23 4.06 12.54 -16.30
N ALA A 24 2.74 12.64 -16.16
CA ALA A 24 1.90 13.17 -17.22
C ALA A 24 2.18 14.65 -17.49
N GLU A 25 2.44 15.45 -16.44
CA GLU A 25 2.91 16.83 -16.60
C GLU A 25 4.26 16.86 -17.33
N ALA A 26 5.24 16.06 -16.87
CA ALA A 26 6.59 16.05 -17.44
C ALA A 26 6.64 15.58 -18.91
N PHE A 27 5.77 14.64 -19.30
CA PHE A 27 5.73 14.06 -20.65
C PHE A 27 4.57 14.55 -21.50
N ASN A 28 3.81 15.55 -21.04
CA ASN A 28 2.64 16.09 -21.72
C ASN A 28 1.60 15.01 -22.13
N LEU A 29 1.25 14.14 -21.17
CA LEU A 29 0.31 13.04 -21.37
C LEU A 29 -1.12 13.44 -20.96
N ASP A 30 -2.11 12.76 -21.53
CA ASP A 30 -3.52 13.04 -21.28
C ASP A 30 -4.09 12.33 -20.04
N GLY A 31 -5.33 12.68 -19.69
CA GLY A 31 -6.06 12.07 -18.58
C GLY A 31 -6.26 10.55 -18.75
N LYS A 32 -6.35 10.05 -19.98
CA LYS A 32 -6.51 8.62 -20.24
C LYS A 32 -5.24 7.86 -19.86
N ALA A 33 -4.06 8.40 -20.16
CA ALA A 33 -2.79 7.84 -19.75
C ALA A 33 -2.66 7.80 -18.22
N ILE A 34 -3.02 8.89 -17.54
CA ILE A 34 -3.05 8.98 -16.06
C ILE A 34 -3.93 7.88 -15.47
N LEU A 35 -5.18 7.76 -15.91
CA LEU A 35 -6.14 6.78 -15.40
C LEU A 35 -5.69 5.34 -15.70
N THR A 36 -5.13 5.11 -16.88
CA THR A 36 -4.61 3.77 -17.26
C THR A 36 -3.47 3.34 -16.33
N ALA A 37 -2.54 4.24 -16.04
CA ALA A 37 -1.44 3.97 -15.11
C ALA A 37 -1.95 3.74 -13.68
N GLN A 38 -2.91 4.57 -13.22
CA GLN A 38 -3.57 4.43 -11.92
C GLN A 38 -4.23 3.07 -11.74
N VAL A 39 -5.08 2.68 -12.68
CA VAL A 39 -5.80 1.39 -12.63
C VAL A 39 -4.82 0.23 -12.68
N ALA A 40 -3.83 0.25 -13.59
CA ALA A 40 -2.82 -0.81 -13.67
C ALA A 40 -2.01 -0.95 -12.37
N ALA A 41 -1.61 0.17 -11.76
CA ALA A 41 -0.84 0.16 -10.54
C ALA A 41 -1.66 -0.32 -9.33
N ASN A 42 -2.90 0.17 -9.19
CA ASN A 42 -3.84 -0.34 -8.17
C ASN A 42 -4.06 -1.84 -8.32
N GLU A 43 -4.27 -2.32 -9.54
CA GLU A 43 -4.58 -3.71 -9.80
C GLU A 43 -3.39 -4.62 -9.45
N LEU A 44 -2.22 -4.35 -10.04
CA LEU A 44 -1.08 -5.25 -9.90
C LEU A 44 -0.45 -5.17 -8.51
N ALA A 45 -0.29 -3.97 -7.95
CA ALA A 45 0.27 -3.83 -6.61
C ALA A 45 -0.75 -4.19 -5.52
N GLY A 46 -2.04 -3.96 -5.75
CA GLY A 46 -3.09 -4.41 -4.83
C GLY A 46 -3.19 -5.93 -4.76
N ARG A 47 -3.12 -6.61 -5.91
CA ARG A 47 -2.99 -8.08 -5.98
C ARG A 47 -1.74 -8.59 -5.26
N LEU A 48 -0.60 -7.93 -5.48
CA LEU A 48 0.63 -8.27 -4.75
C LEU A 48 0.43 -8.12 -3.24
N GLY A 49 -0.24 -7.05 -2.79
CA GLY A 49 -0.62 -6.85 -1.39
C GLY A 49 -1.57 -7.92 -0.83
N ALA A 50 -2.54 -8.35 -1.63
CA ALA A 50 -3.50 -9.40 -1.26
C ALA A 50 -2.85 -10.79 -1.11
N ALA A 51 -1.76 -11.07 -1.83
CA ALA A 51 -0.99 -12.31 -1.70
C ALA A 51 -0.18 -12.39 -0.39
N ILE A 52 -0.02 -11.28 0.32
CA ILE A 52 0.81 -11.18 1.51
C ILE A 52 -0.02 -11.46 2.76
N THR A 53 0.48 -12.33 3.63
CA THR A 53 -0.25 -12.79 4.84
C THR A 53 0.47 -12.55 6.16
N SER A 54 1.69 -12.00 6.14
CA SER A 54 2.41 -11.71 7.39
C SER A 54 2.00 -10.36 7.98
N GLU A 55 1.23 -10.37 9.05
CA GLU A 55 0.87 -9.16 9.82
C GLU A 55 2.05 -8.59 10.63
N LEU A 56 3.18 -9.30 10.70
CA LEU A 56 4.36 -8.89 11.46
C LEU A 56 5.29 -7.94 10.67
N LEU A 57 5.06 -7.77 9.36
CA LEU A 57 5.96 -7.05 8.44
C LEU A 57 5.31 -5.87 7.71
N HIS A 58 4.21 -5.33 8.26
CA HIS A 58 3.37 -4.30 7.62
C HIS A 58 4.15 -3.12 7.00
N GLY A 59 5.21 -2.64 7.65
CA GLY A 59 6.05 -1.55 7.14
C GLY A 59 6.90 -1.90 5.94
N HIS A 60 7.61 -3.01 6.06
CA HIS A 60 8.45 -3.54 4.99
C HIS A 60 7.58 -3.79 3.77
N GLN A 61 6.46 -4.52 3.94
CA GLN A 61 5.51 -4.80 2.88
C GLN A 61 5.00 -3.53 2.21
N ARG A 62 4.59 -2.51 2.98
CA ARG A 62 4.14 -1.21 2.45
C ARG A 62 5.19 -0.58 1.54
N SER A 63 6.45 -0.56 1.94
CA SER A 63 7.56 -0.02 1.15
C SER A 63 7.71 -0.74 -0.20
N TYR A 64 7.74 -2.07 -0.20
CA TYR A 64 7.81 -2.85 -1.45
C TYR A 64 6.61 -2.60 -2.36
N LEU A 65 5.39 -2.55 -1.80
CA LEU A 65 4.17 -2.28 -2.57
C LEU A 65 4.16 -0.87 -3.19
N GLN A 66 4.63 0.16 -2.45
CA GLN A 66 4.77 1.51 -3.02
C GLN A 66 5.76 1.51 -4.18
N ARG A 67 6.93 0.89 -4.03
CA ARG A 67 7.92 0.84 -5.11
C ARG A 67 7.38 0.12 -6.34
N PHE A 68 6.73 -1.01 -6.13
CA PHE A 68 6.13 -1.79 -7.21
C PHE A 68 5.08 -0.97 -7.96
N ALA A 69 4.17 -0.31 -7.24
CA ALA A 69 3.17 0.58 -7.82
C ALA A 69 3.79 1.76 -8.58
N ALA A 70 4.83 2.39 -8.04
CA ALA A 70 5.51 3.52 -8.67
C ALA A 70 6.23 3.09 -9.96
N ALA A 71 6.85 1.91 -9.97
CA ALA A 71 7.48 1.33 -11.17
C ALA A 71 6.44 1.02 -12.25
N ILE A 72 5.27 0.49 -11.88
CA ILE A 72 4.15 0.27 -12.82
C ILE A 72 3.72 1.59 -13.45
N CYS A 73 3.48 2.62 -12.63
CA CYS A 73 3.08 3.94 -13.12
C CYS A 73 4.12 4.51 -14.09
N ALA A 74 5.39 4.48 -13.69
CA ALA A 74 6.49 5.04 -14.44
C ALA A 74 6.88 4.23 -15.69
N ALA A 75 6.56 2.94 -15.74
CA ALA A 75 6.77 2.13 -16.94
C ALA A 75 5.60 2.21 -17.92
N LYS A 76 4.35 2.38 -17.43
CA LYS A 76 3.16 2.53 -18.30
C LYS A 76 3.11 3.85 -19.06
N LEU A 77 3.49 4.96 -18.42
CA LEU A 77 3.31 6.32 -18.98
C LEU A 77 4.22 6.66 -20.16
N PRO A 78 5.54 6.39 -20.11
CA PRO A 78 6.40 6.51 -21.29
C PRO A 78 6.18 5.35 -22.29
N SER A 79 5.18 4.49 -22.06
CA SER A 79 4.86 3.32 -22.90
C SER A 79 6.07 2.42 -23.13
N LEU A 80 6.81 2.09 -22.06
CA LEU A 80 7.90 1.13 -22.15
C LEU A 80 7.40 -0.17 -22.77
N ASN A 81 8.22 -0.78 -23.61
CA ASN A 81 7.90 -2.09 -24.17
C ASN A 81 7.80 -3.14 -23.05
N GLN A 82 7.22 -4.29 -23.37
CA GLN A 82 6.95 -5.36 -22.39
C GLN A 82 8.19 -5.83 -21.65
N GLU A 83 9.34 -5.91 -22.32
CA GLU A 83 10.60 -6.33 -21.71
C GLU A 83 11.06 -5.30 -20.69
N CYS A 84 11.11 -4.02 -21.06
CA CYS A 84 11.47 -2.92 -20.17
C CYS A 84 10.49 -2.80 -18.99
N PHE A 85 9.20 -3.07 -19.20
CA PHE A 85 8.21 -3.12 -18.12
C PHE A 85 8.55 -4.20 -17.09
N ALA A 86 8.88 -5.41 -17.54
CA ALA A 86 9.29 -6.49 -16.65
C ALA A 86 10.59 -6.18 -15.90
N GLU A 87 11.59 -5.60 -16.59
CA GLU A 87 12.85 -5.17 -15.95
C GLU A 87 12.61 -4.08 -14.90
N ALA A 88 11.76 -3.10 -15.17
CA ALA A 88 11.41 -2.04 -14.22
C ALA A 88 10.85 -2.61 -12.90
N LEU A 89 9.96 -3.60 -13.00
CA LEU A 89 9.42 -4.28 -11.83
C LEU A 89 10.49 -5.08 -11.09
N ALA A 90 11.34 -5.81 -11.82
CA ALA A 90 12.41 -6.58 -11.22
C ALA A 90 13.39 -5.68 -10.44
N ILE A 91 13.85 -4.59 -11.06
CA ILE A 91 14.75 -3.60 -10.45
C ILE A 91 14.10 -2.96 -9.22
N ALA A 92 12.80 -2.59 -9.31
CA ALA A 92 12.07 -2.01 -8.18
C ALA A 92 12.00 -2.95 -6.96
N MET A 93 11.92 -4.25 -7.20
CA MET A 93 11.88 -5.23 -6.13
C MET A 93 13.27 -5.56 -5.56
N THR A 94 14.35 -5.30 -6.31
CA THR A 94 15.74 -5.53 -5.86
C THR A 94 16.25 -4.47 -4.88
N GLN A 95 15.77 -3.23 -4.97
CA GLN A 95 16.27 -2.13 -4.14
C GLN A 95 16.10 -2.44 -2.63
N PRO A 96 16.99 -1.97 -1.74
CA PRO A 96 16.88 -2.25 -0.31
C PRO A 96 15.81 -1.34 0.33
N LYS A 97 14.82 -1.92 1.04
CA LYS A 97 14.03 -1.18 2.03
C LYS A 97 13.67 -2.04 3.22
N TYR A 98 14.19 -1.62 4.37
CA TYR A 98 13.96 -2.29 5.64
C TYR A 98 13.53 -1.26 6.70
N PRO A 99 12.35 -0.62 6.56
CA PRO A 99 11.86 0.30 7.57
C PRO A 99 11.65 -0.46 8.87
N LEU A 100 12.28 -0.01 9.96
CA LEU A 100 12.09 -0.63 11.27
C LEU A 100 10.61 -0.53 11.66
N HIS A 101 10.05 -1.64 12.16
CA HIS A 101 8.63 -1.77 12.48
C HIS A 101 8.11 -0.63 13.37
N VAL A 102 8.91 -0.17 14.35
CA VAL A 102 8.56 0.96 15.23
C VAL A 102 8.33 2.27 14.47
N GLY A 103 9.09 2.53 13.40
CA GLY A 103 8.97 3.74 12.59
C GLY A 103 7.65 3.82 11.81
N GLU A 104 6.92 2.71 11.70
CA GLU A 104 5.63 2.67 10.99
C GLU A 104 4.46 3.05 11.89
N PHE A 105 4.66 3.08 13.21
CA PHE A 105 3.66 3.57 14.16
C PHE A 105 3.78 5.06 14.44
N SER A 106 4.89 5.69 14.02
CA SER A 106 5.00 7.15 13.97
C SER A 106 4.47 7.67 12.63
N SER A 107 3.61 8.70 12.71
CA SER A 107 2.94 9.26 11.54
C SER A 107 3.93 9.78 10.49
N ASP A 108 4.99 10.46 10.93
CA ASP A 108 5.93 11.13 10.02
C ASP A 108 6.86 10.13 9.33
N THR A 109 7.42 9.20 10.09
CA THR A 109 8.35 8.19 9.54
C THR A 109 7.63 7.16 8.68
N LYS A 110 6.35 6.87 8.95
CA LYS A 110 5.49 6.08 8.07
C LYS A 110 5.29 6.75 6.71
N VAL A 111 5.05 8.06 6.68
CA VAL A 111 4.96 8.83 5.43
C VAL A 111 6.30 8.83 4.69
N LEU A 112 7.42 9.01 5.39
CA LEU A 112 8.75 8.98 4.80
C LEU A 112 9.09 7.63 4.16
N SER A 113 8.75 6.53 4.84
CA SER A 113 8.89 5.15 4.35
C SER A 113 8.17 4.96 3.01
N ALA A 114 6.94 5.47 2.89
CA ALA A 114 6.20 5.46 1.63
C ALA A 114 6.79 6.40 0.57
N ALA A 115 7.06 7.66 0.91
CA ALA A 115 7.52 8.69 -0.05
C ALA A 115 8.85 8.30 -0.71
N SER A 116 9.82 7.86 0.08
CA SER A 116 11.10 7.38 -0.44
C SER A 116 10.93 6.17 -1.36
N SER A 117 9.91 5.33 -1.12
CA SER A 117 9.61 4.16 -1.95
C SER A 117 9.07 4.55 -3.31
N VAL A 118 8.28 5.61 -3.35
CA VAL A 118 7.79 6.17 -4.61
C VAL A 118 8.96 6.54 -5.53
N VAL A 119 9.94 7.30 -5.00
CA VAL A 119 11.12 7.75 -5.76
C VAL A 119 11.91 6.58 -6.33
N GLU A 120 12.18 5.57 -5.51
CA GLU A 120 12.94 4.38 -5.92
C GLU A 120 12.23 3.58 -7.01
N GLY A 121 10.92 3.35 -6.87
CA GLY A 121 10.14 2.62 -7.87
C GLY A 121 10.06 3.36 -9.19
N THR A 122 9.83 4.68 -9.16
CA THR A 122 9.86 5.52 -10.35
C THR A 122 11.22 5.48 -11.04
N ARG A 123 12.31 5.56 -10.26
CA ARG A 123 13.69 5.45 -10.78
C ARG A 123 13.94 4.12 -11.49
N SER A 124 13.38 3.01 -11.00
CA SER A 124 13.56 1.69 -11.64
C SER A 124 13.08 1.65 -13.09
N ALA A 125 11.98 2.34 -13.41
CA ALA A 125 11.47 2.39 -14.77
C ALA A 125 12.44 3.12 -15.72
N PHE A 126 13.04 4.22 -15.26
CA PHE A 126 14.07 4.93 -16.03
C PHE A 126 15.37 4.13 -16.15
N LEU A 127 15.77 3.41 -15.10
CA LEU A 127 16.94 2.51 -15.20
C LEU A 127 16.70 1.40 -16.24
N ALA A 128 15.49 0.83 -16.26
CA ALA A 128 15.11 -0.17 -17.25
C ALA A 128 15.09 0.41 -18.68
N SER A 129 14.63 1.65 -18.87
CA SER A 129 14.66 2.30 -20.19
C SER A 129 16.08 2.53 -20.72
N GLU A 130 17.05 2.69 -19.82
CA GLU A 130 18.48 2.80 -20.15
C GLU A 130 19.19 1.43 -20.25
N GLY A 131 18.43 0.32 -20.26
CA GLY A 131 18.97 -1.02 -20.47
C GLY A 131 19.48 -1.74 -19.22
N MET A 132 19.21 -1.21 -18.02
CA MET A 132 19.44 -1.96 -16.78
C MET A 132 18.46 -3.15 -16.70
N THR A 133 18.94 -4.28 -16.20
CA THR A 133 18.13 -5.49 -16.01
C THR A 133 18.07 -5.89 -14.53
N GLY A 134 17.02 -6.63 -14.17
CA GLY A 134 16.79 -7.18 -12.84
C GLY A 134 16.46 -8.67 -12.88
N THR A 135 16.32 -9.26 -11.70
CA THR A 135 15.95 -10.68 -11.56
C THR A 135 14.46 -10.87 -11.84
N ARG A 136 14.08 -11.36 -13.04
CA ARG A 136 12.66 -11.47 -13.46
C ARG A 136 11.79 -12.35 -12.56
N ASN A 137 12.37 -13.36 -11.92
CA ASN A 137 11.66 -14.23 -10.99
C ASN A 137 11.73 -13.75 -9.53
N ILE A 138 12.07 -12.49 -9.26
CA ILE A 138 12.27 -11.95 -7.89
C ILE A 138 11.06 -12.10 -6.97
N LEU A 139 9.85 -12.25 -7.50
CA LEU A 139 8.67 -12.47 -6.68
C LEU A 139 8.62 -13.92 -6.18
N GLU A 140 8.75 -14.89 -7.08
CA GLU A 140 8.59 -16.33 -6.85
C GLU A 140 9.87 -17.11 -6.56
N HIS A 141 11.04 -16.48 -6.69
CA HIS A 141 12.32 -17.10 -6.39
C HIS A 141 12.36 -17.65 -4.96
N GLN A 142 13.16 -18.69 -4.70
CA GLN A 142 13.26 -19.29 -3.35
C GLN A 142 13.80 -18.33 -2.29
N GLY A 143 14.51 -17.28 -2.69
CA GLY A 143 14.90 -16.14 -1.83
C GLY A 143 14.11 -14.86 -2.10
N GLY A 144 13.03 -14.94 -2.87
CA GLY A 144 12.27 -13.82 -3.40
C GLY A 144 11.17 -13.29 -2.48
N PHE A 145 10.41 -12.34 -2.98
CA PHE A 145 9.42 -11.58 -2.23
C PHE A 145 8.39 -12.46 -1.50
N TYR A 146 7.79 -13.43 -2.20
CA TYR A 146 6.76 -14.26 -1.56
C TYR A 146 7.31 -15.10 -0.41
N ARG A 147 8.52 -15.66 -0.55
CA ARG A 147 9.12 -16.44 0.53
C ARG A 147 9.42 -15.60 1.77
N GLN A 148 9.75 -14.32 1.59
CA GLN A 148 10.08 -13.41 2.69
C GLN A 148 8.84 -12.86 3.39
N PHE A 149 7.77 -12.57 2.64
CA PHE A 149 6.63 -11.80 3.17
C PHE A 149 5.33 -12.60 3.34
N THR A 150 5.29 -13.86 2.91
CA THR A 150 4.10 -14.72 3.03
C THR A 150 4.34 -15.83 4.05
N LEU A 151 3.28 -16.21 4.77
CA LEU A 151 3.32 -17.37 5.68
C LEU A 151 3.01 -18.70 4.97
N HIS A 152 2.72 -18.65 3.67
CA HIS A 152 2.33 -19.82 2.90
C HIS A 152 3.54 -20.64 2.45
N ARG A 153 3.40 -21.97 2.49
CA ARG A 153 4.41 -22.88 1.94
C ARG A 153 4.40 -22.92 0.41
N ASN A 154 3.28 -22.54 -0.21
CA ASN A 154 3.11 -22.49 -1.66
C ASN A 154 3.21 -21.05 -2.15
N THR A 155 3.73 -20.86 -3.37
CA THR A 155 3.78 -19.56 -4.04
C THR A 155 2.36 -19.03 -4.23
N PRO A 156 2.02 -17.85 -3.69
CA PRO A 156 0.74 -17.21 -3.97
C PRO A 156 0.56 -17.00 -5.48
N GLN A 157 -0.68 -17.07 -5.95
CA GLN A 157 -1.03 -16.78 -7.34
C GLN A 157 -1.89 -15.51 -7.43
N PRO A 158 -1.36 -14.33 -7.04
CA PRO A 158 -2.15 -13.10 -6.94
C PRO A 158 -2.70 -12.60 -8.28
N PHE A 159 -2.16 -13.10 -9.39
CA PHE A 159 -2.53 -12.69 -10.75
C PHE A 159 -3.48 -13.67 -11.44
N LEU A 160 -4.05 -14.66 -10.75
CA LEU A 160 -5.18 -15.43 -11.28
C LEU A 160 -6.36 -14.51 -11.60
N GLN A 161 -7.09 -14.81 -12.67
CA GLN A 161 -8.27 -14.04 -13.11
C GLN A 161 -7.94 -12.55 -13.39
N LEU A 162 -6.69 -12.24 -13.76
CA LEU A 162 -6.33 -10.89 -14.18
C LEU A 162 -7.15 -10.51 -15.43
N GLY A 163 -7.86 -9.39 -15.35
CA GLY A 163 -8.78 -8.93 -16.40
C GLY A 163 -10.22 -9.42 -16.26
N GLU A 164 -10.48 -10.42 -15.41
CA GLU A 164 -11.82 -10.94 -15.12
C GLU A 164 -12.36 -10.45 -13.78
N ALA A 165 -11.49 -10.39 -12.76
CA ALA A 165 -11.78 -9.80 -11.46
C ALA A 165 -10.81 -8.66 -11.19
N TRP A 166 -11.24 -7.63 -10.46
CA TRP A 166 -10.44 -6.43 -10.24
C TRP A 166 -10.29 -6.13 -8.75
N VAL A 167 -9.07 -6.18 -8.24
CA VAL A 167 -8.78 -5.68 -6.88
C VAL A 167 -9.00 -4.17 -6.81
N THR A 168 -8.82 -3.46 -7.93
CA THR A 168 -9.07 -2.02 -8.05
C THR A 168 -10.51 -1.63 -7.69
N GLU A 169 -11.49 -2.51 -7.89
CA GLU A 169 -12.90 -2.27 -7.51
C GLU A 169 -13.12 -2.22 -6.00
N THR A 170 -12.14 -2.67 -5.20
CA THR A 170 -12.18 -2.59 -3.73
C THR A 170 -11.67 -1.26 -3.17
N LEU A 171 -11.38 -0.28 -4.03
CA LEU A 171 -10.94 1.05 -3.62
C LEU A 171 -11.95 1.68 -2.65
N ALA A 172 -11.45 2.18 -1.54
CA ALA A 172 -12.21 2.76 -0.46
C ALA A 172 -11.60 4.10 -0.01
N PHE A 173 -12.50 5.02 0.33
CA PHE A 173 -12.18 6.34 0.84
C PHE A 173 -12.41 6.36 2.35
N LYS A 174 -11.39 6.81 3.10
CA LYS A 174 -11.54 7.00 4.54
C LYS A 174 -12.43 8.20 4.81
N ARG A 175 -13.41 8.04 5.71
CA ARG A 175 -14.28 9.13 6.17
C ARG A 175 -13.62 9.97 7.26
N TYR A 176 -12.77 9.33 8.06
CA TYR A 176 -12.11 9.96 9.20
C TYR A 176 -10.59 9.80 9.12
N SER A 177 -9.87 10.76 9.70
CA SER A 177 -8.41 10.78 9.82
C SER A 177 -7.94 9.75 10.86
N ALA A 178 -8.10 8.47 10.53
CA ALA A 178 -7.77 7.34 11.40
C ALA A 178 -7.40 6.10 10.57
N CYS A 179 -6.81 5.10 11.23
CA CYS A 179 -6.56 3.79 10.63
C CYS A 179 -7.85 3.22 10.01
N ALA A 180 -7.72 2.49 8.90
CA ALA A 180 -8.88 1.88 8.21
C ALA A 180 -9.71 0.98 9.16
N TYR A 181 -9.05 0.34 10.13
CA TYR A 181 -9.70 -0.51 11.13
C TYR A 181 -10.50 0.25 12.20
N ALA A 182 -10.30 1.56 12.35
CA ALA A 182 -11.03 2.39 13.31
C ALA A 182 -12.30 3.02 12.71
N GLN A 183 -12.44 3.02 11.38
CA GLN A 183 -13.55 3.71 10.68
C GLN A 183 -14.92 3.23 11.21
N GLY A 184 -15.14 1.91 11.25
CA GLY A 184 -16.41 1.33 11.70
C GLY A 184 -16.76 1.65 13.16
N ALA A 185 -15.77 1.65 14.07
CA ALA A 185 -16.01 2.02 15.45
C ALA A 185 -16.40 3.51 15.59
N ILE A 186 -15.75 4.39 14.81
CA ILE A 186 -16.07 5.82 14.76
C ILE A 186 -17.47 6.03 14.17
N ASP A 187 -17.85 5.30 13.13
CA ASP A 187 -19.21 5.38 12.59
C ASP A 187 -20.26 4.94 13.60
N CYS A 188 -20.05 3.81 14.28
CA CYS A 188 -20.99 3.32 15.29
C CYS A 188 -21.22 4.33 16.41
N ILE A 189 -20.15 4.92 16.97
CA ILE A 189 -20.32 5.92 18.04
C ILE A 189 -21.02 7.18 17.54
N ARG A 190 -20.79 7.59 16.28
CA ARG A 190 -21.48 8.74 15.68
C ARG A 190 -22.97 8.48 15.50
N VAL A 191 -23.35 7.30 15.03
CA VAL A 191 -24.76 6.88 14.93
C VAL A 191 -25.41 6.89 16.31
N LEU A 192 -24.76 6.26 17.31
CA LEU A 192 -25.28 6.23 18.69
C LEU A 192 -25.43 7.63 19.29
N SER A 193 -24.47 8.53 19.07
CA SER A 193 -24.54 9.92 19.56
C SER A 193 -25.58 10.78 18.84
N HIS A 194 -26.00 10.38 17.65
CA HIS A 194 -27.06 11.06 16.90
C HIS A 194 -28.45 10.57 17.33
N GLU A 195 -28.58 9.27 17.59
CA GLU A 195 -29.84 8.64 18.00
C GLU A 195 -30.14 8.80 19.50
N ASN A 196 -29.12 9.08 20.31
CA ASN A 196 -29.22 9.16 21.76
C ASN A 196 -28.50 10.41 22.27
N THR A 197 -29.02 11.00 23.35
CA THR A 197 -28.31 12.03 24.12
C THR A 197 -27.78 11.39 25.39
N PHE A 198 -26.47 11.47 25.61
CA PHE A 198 -25.82 11.01 26.84
C PHE A 198 -24.68 11.97 27.19
N GLU A 199 -24.49 12.24 28.47
CA GLU A 199 -23.34 13.02 28.93
C GLU A 199 -22.09 12.12 28.95
N ILE A 200 -20.96 12.64 28.47
CA ILE A 200 -19.70 11.86 28.42
C ILE A 200 -19.33 11.34 29.82
N SER A 201 -19.64 12.11 30.87
CA SER A 201 -19.41 11.73 32.27
C SER A 201 -20.20 10.51 32.75
N GLU A 202 -21.26 10.12 32.04
CA GLU A 202 -22.12 8.98 32.42
C GLU A 202 -21.63 7.66 31.81
N ILE A 203 -20.70 7.72 30.85
CA ILE A 203 -20.19 6.54 30.14
C ILE A 203 -19.21 5.79 31.06
N LYS A 204 -19.62 4.62 31.55
CA LYS A 204 -18.77 3.75 32.40
C LYS A 204 -17.82 2.84 31.63
N LYS A 205 -18.23 2.39 30.43
CA LYS A 205 -17.48 1.41 29.62
C LYS A 205 -17.91 1.50 28.16
N ILE A 206 -16.96 1.30 27.24
CA ILE A 206 -17.21 1.12 25.80
C ILE A 206 -16.61 -0.23 25.41
N GLU A 207 -17.41 -1.10 24.80
CA GLU A 207 -16.97 -2.39 24.27
C GLU A 207 -17.07 -2.38 22.75
N ILE A 208 -15.95 -2.61 22.08
CA ILE A 208 -15.87 -2.61 20.62
C ILE A 208 -15.64 -4.04 20.15
N PHE A 209 -16.65 -4.62 19.51
CA PHE A 209 -16.52 -5.90 18.81
C PHE A 209 -15.92 -5.64 17.43
N THR A 210 -14.76 -6.23 17.15
CA THR A 210 -14.02 -5.99 15.90
C THR A 210 -13.33 -7.27 15.43
N MET A 211 -12.79 -7.22 14.22
CA MET A 211 -12.04 -8.34 13.63
C MET A 211 -10.65 -8.50 14.26
N ILE A 212 -10.11 -9.72 14.21
CA ILE A 212 -8.82 -10.06 14.81
C ILE A 212 -7.68 -9.16 14.33
N THR A 213 -7.68 -8.77 13.05
CA THR A 213 -6.63 -7.92 12.48
C THR A 213 -6.57 -6.53 13.13
N ALA A 214 -7.72 -5.98 13.53
CA ALA A 214 -7.80 -4.72 14.26
C ALA A 214 -7.21 -4.86 15.67
N LEU A 215 -7.46 -5.99 16.35
CA LEU A 215 -6.88 -6.29 17.66
C LEU A 215 -5.37 -6.47 17.59
N VAL A 216 -4.87 -7.20 16.58
CA VAL A 216 -3.43 -7.36 16.35
C VAL A 216 -2.77 -6.01 16.11
N MET A 217 -3.37 -5.14 15.28
CA MET A 217 -2.80 -3.80 15.03
C MET A 217 -2.76 -2.94 16.29
N GLU A 218 -3.82 -2.96 17.10
CA GLU A 218 -3.84 -2.25 18.37
C GLU A 218 -2.75 -2.78 19.30
N HIS A 219 -2.59 -4.11 19.41
CA HIS A 219 -1.56 -4.72 20.23
C HIS A 219 -0.14 -4.35 19.79
N LEU A 220 0.12 -4.31 18.48
CA LEU A 220 1.40 -3.86 17.93
C LEU A 220 1.63 -2.35 18.13
N ALA A 221 0.57 -1.54 18.18
CA ALA A 221 0.67 -0.09 18.36
C ALA A 221 0.86 0.32 19.84
N ILE A 222 0.28 -0.40 20.80
CA ILE A 222 0.28 -0.07 22.23
C ILE A 222 1.68 0.30 22.78
N PRO A 223 2.74 -0.50 22.54
CA PRO A 223 4.08 -0.20 23.05
C PRO A 223 4.64 1.13 22.56
N HIS A 224 4.10 1.66 21.47
CA HIS A 224 4.59 2.87 20.80
C HIS A 224 3.76 4.12 21.14
N LYS A 225 2.58 3.98 21.77
CA LYS A 225 1.72 5.11 22.16
C LYS A 225 2.34 6.00 23.26
N ALA A 226 3.12 5.42 24.17
CA ALA A 226 3.73 6.15 25.29
C ALA A 226 4.79 7.20 24.86
N TYR A 227 5.37 7.05 23.67
CA TYR A 227 6.43 7.92 23.15
C TYR A 227 5.92 9.12 22.34
N LEU A 228 4.61 9.23 22.11
CA LEU A 228 4.01 10.32 21.32
C LEU A 228 3.56 11.52 22.18
N HIS A 229 3.65 11.42 23.50
CA HIS A 229 3.19 12.42 24.47
C HIS A 229 4.29 12.91 25.43
N GLN A 230 5.56 12.66 25.11
CA GLN A 230 6.74 13.26 25.75
C GLN A 230 7.36 14.28 24.82
#